data_AF-A0A7Y5FTS3-F1
#
_entry.id   AF-A0A7Y5FTS3-F1
#
_cell.length_a   1.000
_cell.length_b   1.000
_cell.length_c   1.000
_cell.angle_alpha   90.00
_cell.angle_beta   90.00
_cell.angle_gamma   90.00
#
_symmetry.space_group_name_H-M   'P 1'
#
loop_
_entity.id
_entity.type
_entity.pdbx_description
1 polymer ?
#
loop_
_entity_poly.entity_id
_entity_poly.type
_entity_poly.pdbx_seq_one_letter_code
_entity_poly.pdbx_strand_id
1 'polypeptide(L)'
;MLGLAIAAFAQKQVIGPALSAVNDGHWDDRFGALGLNGPVHAIAAHGSKIYVGGYFSQAGNIAANNIAMWDGENWQALGAGISTIAVNAMVYAIAITPNGDVFVAGQFSKVGEGEAASIARWNGASWSQLASGGRDGVNNTVYALAAIGNEVYACGLFSRAGDLTVNGMAK
;
A
#
# COMPACT_ATOMS: atom_id res chain seq x y z
N MET A 1 35.67 47.24 43.05
CA MET A 1 34.30 47.58 42.60
C MET A 1 34.13 47.02 41.20
N LEU A 2 33.07 46.21 41.00
CA LEU A 2 32.37 45.79 39.76
C LEU A 2 33.08 46.05 38.42
N GLY A 3 33.26 45.12 37.48
CA GLY A 3 32.46 43.96 37.10
C GLY A 3 32.01 44.15 35.64
N LEU A 4 32.28 43.18 34.76
CA LEU A 4 31.43 42.82 33.59
C LEU A 4 32.06 41.65 32.84
N ALA A 5 31.52 40.46 33.10
CA ALA A 5 31.67 39.32 32.22
C ALA A 5 30.74 39.54 31.02
N ILE A 6 31.29 39.65 29.82
CA ILE A 6 30.49 39.58 28.60
C ILE A 6 30.27 38.09 28.33
N ALA A 7 29.09 37.61 28.70
CA ALA A 7 28.59 36.32 28.24
C ALA A 7 28.41 36.39 26.72
N ALA A 8 29.22 35.65 25.97
CA ALA A 8 28.95 35.40 24.56
C ALA A 8 27.70 34.50 24.49
N PHE A 9 26.61 35.09 24.02
CA PHE A 9 25.36 34.43 23.71
C PHE A 9 25.64 33.39 22.60
N ALA A 10 25.50 32.10 22.90
CA ALA A 10 25.38 31.11 21.84
C ALA A 10 24.10 31.44 21.06
N GLN A 11 24.24 31.84 19.80
CA GLN A 11 23.11 31.89 18.87
C GLN A 11 22.49 30.49 18.86
N LYS A 12 21.28 30.38 19.42
CA LYS A 12 20.39 29.25 19.21
C LYS A 12 20.30 29.07 17.70
N GLN A 13 20.94 28.02 17.20
CA GLN A 13 20.87 27.62 15.80
C GLN A 13 19.39 27.52 15.46
N VAL A 14 18.93 28.40 14.57
CA VAL A 14 17.61 28.29 13.95
C VAL A 14 17.71 27.14 12.98
N ILE A 15 17.68 25.92 13.52
CA ILE A 15 17.35 24.74 12.74
C ILE A 15 15.86 24.89 12.44
N GLY A 16 15.54 25.17 11.17
CA GLY A 16 14.22 24.83 10.61
C GLY A 16 13.93 23.35 10.86
N PRO A 17 12.70 22.86 10.60
CA PRO A 17 12.37 21.46 10.88
C PRO A 17 13.43 20.60 10.20
N ALA A 18 14.30 20.00 11.01
CA ALA A 18 15.25 19.06 10.50
C ALA A 18 14.38 17.93 9.96
N LEU A 19 14.43 17.71 8.64
CA LEU A 19 14.06 16.44 8.04
C LEU A 19 14.59 15.37 9.00
N SER A 20 13.68 14.66 9.68
CA SER A 20 14.06 13.75 10.76
C SER A 20 15.14 12.82 10.21
N ALA A 21 16.28 12.82 10.89
CA ALA A 21 17.40 12.02 10.45
C ALA A 21 16.97 10.57 10.59
N VAL A 22 17.18 9.77 9.54
CA VAL A 22 16.81 8.36 9.53
C VAL A 22 17.35 7.69 10.80
N ASN A 23 16.46 7.11 11.61
CA ASN A 23 16.77 6.38 12.86
C ASN A 23 17.07 7.24 14.11
N ASP A 24 16.55 8.46 14.18
CA ASP A 24 16.58 9.28 15.41
C ASP A 24 15.52 8.88 16.45
N GLY A 25 14.67 7.87 16.15
CA GLY A 25 13.59 7.42 17.02
C GLY A 25 12.42 8.41 17.11
N HIS A 26 12.39 9.43 16.26
CA HIS A 26 11.31 10.39 16.16
C HIS A 26 10.43 10.11 14.94
N TRP A 27 9.16 10.51 15.06
CA TRP A 27 8.25 10.53 13.92
C TRP A 27 8.67 11.63 12.95
N ASP A 28 8.63 11.28 11.67
CA ASP A 28 9.00 12.14 10.57
C ASP A 28 7.74 12.79 9.94
N ASP A 29 7.84 14.06 9.57
CA ASP A 29 6.74 14.86 9.01
C ASP A 29 6.67 14.86 7.48
N ARG A 30 7.53 14.09 6.79
CA ARG A 30 7.62 14.00 5.32
C ARG A 30 6.34 13.57 4.62
N PHE A 31 5.40 12.91 5.31
CA PHE A 31 4.08 12.61 4.75
C PHE A 31 3.17 13.85 4.62
N GLY A 32 3.61 15.00 5.13
CA GLY A 32 2.91 16.29 5.06
C GLY A 32 1.58 16.31 5.84
N ALA A 33 0.85 17.43 5.70
CA ALA A 33 -0.50 17.58 6.30
C ALA A 33 -1.57 16.71 5.62
N LEU A 34 -1.27 16.13 4.45
CA LEU A 34 -2.21 15.41 3.61
C LEU A 34 -1.64 14.00 3.36
N GLY A 35 -2.01 13.07 4.25
CA GLY A 35 -1.70 11.65 4.12
C GLY A 35 -2.75 10.93 3.26
N LEU A 36 -3.51 10.02 3.84
CA LEU A 36 -4.62 9.31 3.17
C LEU A 36 -5.95 9.77 3.75
N ASN A 37 -6.98 9.90 2.91
CA ASN A 37 -8.29 10.44 3.33
C ASN A 37 -9.28 9.39 3.87
N GLY A 38 -8.82 8.16 4.08
CA GLY A 38 -9.64 7.05 4.55
C GLY A 38 -8.80 5.95 5.21
N PRO A 39 -9.43 4.93 5.79
CA PRO A 39 -8.72 3.88 6.52
C PRO A 39 -7.80 3.07 5.60
N VAL A 40 -6.59 2.84 6.09
CA VAL A 40 -5.61 1.93 5.51
C VAL A 40 -5.70 0.60 6.24
N HIS A 41 -5.85 -0.48 5.49
CA HIS A 41 -5.92 -1.84 6.03
C HIS A 41 -4.67 -2.66 5.72
N ALA A 42 -3.90 -2.27 4.69
CA ALA A 42 -2.72 -2.97 4.25
C ALA A 42 -1.57 -2.00 3.94
N ILE A 43 -0.35 -2.42 4.30
CA ILE A 43 0.89 -1.71 3.97
C ILE A 43 1.98 -2.74 3.68
N ALA A 44 2.79 -2.49 2.66
CA ALA A 44 3.95 -3.30 2.33
C ALA A 44 5.09 -2.41 1.80
N ALA A 45 6.34 -2.77 2.10
CA ALA A 45 7.51 -2.04 1.63
C ALA A 45 8.32 -2.90 0.65
N HIS A 46 8.90 -2.26 -0.37
CA HIS A 46 9.82 -2.89 -1.30
C HIS A 46 10.88 -1.88 -1.76
N GLY A 47 12.15 -2.12 -1.36
CA GLY A 47 13.21 -1.12 -1.52
C GLY A 47 12.89 0.15 -0.72
N SER A 48 12.93 1.31 -1.37
CA SER A 48 12.55 2.60 -0.77
C SER A 48 11.06 2.94 -0.88
N LYS A 49 10.26 2.06 -1.51
CA LYS A 49 8.85 2.32 -1.80
C LYS A 49 7.94 1.70 -0.75
N ILE A 50 6.87 2.39 -0.42
CA ILE A 50 5.78 1.90 0.44
C ILE A 50 4.50 1.84 -0.38
N TYR A 51 3.79 0.72 -0.33
CA TYR A 51 2.50 0.52 -0.96
C TYR A 51 1.43 0.44 0.14
N VAL A 52 0.34 1.18 -0.04
CA VAL A 52 -0.76 1.27 0.93
C VAL A 52 -2.07 0.93 0.27
N GLY A 53 -2.88 0.11 0.94
CA GLY A 53 -4.19 -0.34 0.47
C GLY A 53 -5.24 -0.20 1.57
N GLY A 54 -6.47 0.11 1.20
CA GLY A 54 -7.55 0.23 2.17
C GLY A 54 -8.86 0.66 1.53
N TYR A 55 -9.54 1.59 2.20
CA TYR A 55 -10.74 2.26 1.70
C TYR A 55 -10.49 3.77 1.70
N PHE A 56 -10.00 4.31 0.59
CA PHE A 56 -9.66 5.72 0.42
C PHE A 56 -9.74 6.13 -1.04
N SER A 57 -9.88 7.43 -1.30
CA SER A 57 -9.96 7.99 -2.65
C SER A 57 -8.84 9.00 -2.96
N GLN A 58 -8.05 9.38 -1.96
CA GLN A 58 -6.95 10.32 -2.12
C GLN A 58 -5.72 9.89 -1.31
N ALA A 59 -4.55 10.15 -1.90
CA ALA A 59 -3.24 10.06 -1.26
C ALA A 59 -2.51 11.39 -1.51
N GLY A 60 -2.25 12.16 -0.45
CA GLY A 60 -1.86 13.56 -0.59
C GLY A 60 -2.87 14.36 -1.39
N ASN A 61 -2.39 15.03 -2.44
CA ASN A 61 -3.20 15.85 -3.34
C ASN A 61 -3.65 15.11 -4.61
N ILE A 62 -3.36 13.81 -4.74
CA ILE A 62 -3.71 13.04 -5.93
C ILE A 62 -4.91 12.13 -5.65
N ALA A 63 -5.70 11.89 -6.70
CA ALA A 63 -6.70 10.83 -6.69
C ALA A 63 -5.99 9.47 -6.71
N ALA A 64 -6.35 8.60 -5.76
CA ALA A 64 -5.83 7.24 -5.66
C ALA A 64 -6.94 6.33 -5.14
N ASN A 65 -7.39 5.39 -5.97
CA ASN A 65 -8.53 4.54 -5.65
C ASN A 65 -8.07 3.30 -4.89
N ASN A 66 -8.13 3.35 -3.54
CA ASN A 66 -7.90 2.23 -2.61
C ASN A 66 -6.49 1.59 -2.64
N ILE A 67 -5.57 2.07 -3.50
CA ILE A 67 -4.18 1.65 -3.60
C ILE A 67 -3.30 2.84 -4.03
N ALA A 68 -2.19 3.06 -3.33
CA ALA A 68 -1.21 4.10 -3.65
C ALA A 68 0.21 3.63 -3.30
N MET A 69 1.21 4.29 -3.87
CA MET A 69 2.63 4.08 -3.54
C MET A 69 3.27 5.41 -3.14
N TRP A 70 4.10 5.37 -2.10
CA TRP A 70 4.99 6.44 -1.68
C TRP A 70 6.41 6.09 -2.13
N ASP A 71 7.05 6.99 -2.88
CA ASP A 71 8.41 6.78 -3.40
C ASP A 71 9.53 7.25 -2.47
N GLY A 72 9.18 7.89 -1.35
CA GLY A 72 10.10 8.54 -0.43
C GLY A 72 9.86 10.06 -0.34
N GLU A 73 9.25 10.65 -1.37
CA GLU A 73 9.01 12.09 -1.50
C GLU A 73 7.57 12.41 -1.94
N ASN A 74 6.95 11.57 -2.76
CA ASN A 74 5.64 11.81 -3.37
C ASN A 74 4.75 10.57 -3.36
N TRP A 75 3.44 10.81 -3.26
CA TRP A 75 2.42 9.81 -3.52
C TRP A 75 2.21 9.60 -5.02
N GLN A 76 2.02 8.35 -5.43
CA GLN A 76 1.72 7.93 -6.79
C GLN A 76 0.53 6.97 -6.79
N ALA A 77 -0.41 7.18 -7.71
CA ALA A 77 -1.50 6.24 -7.96
C ALA A 77 -0.99 5.05 -8.79
N LEU A 78 -1.54 3.85 -8.55
CA LEU A 78 -1.26 2.67 -9.37
C LEU A 78 -2.34 2.50 -10.44
N GLY A 79 -2.11 3.08 -11.61
CA GLY A 79 -3.11 3.12 -12.70
C GLY A 79 -4.43 3.75 -12.22
N ALA A 80 -5.57 3.21 -12.68
CA ALA A 80 -6.89 3.65 -12.18
C ALA A 80 -7.25 3.08 -10.79
N GLY A 81 -6.36 2.30 -10.16
CA GLY A 81 -6.52 1.74 -8.82
C GLY A 81 -7.48 0.55 -8.74
N ILE A 82 -8.12 0.38 -7.58
CA ILE A 82 -8.98 -0.76 -7.25
C ILE A 82 -10.39 -0.26 -6.96
N SER A 83 -11.39 -0.93 -7.52
CA SER A 83 -12.80 -0.56 -7.35
C SER A 83 -13.72 -1.78 -7.37
N THR A 84 -15.02 -1.54 -7.26
CA THR A 84 -16.02 -2.60 -7.33
C THR A 84 -17.26 -2.10 -8.06
N ILE A 85 -18.01 -3.02 -8.67
CA ILE A 85 -19.37 -2.77 -9.17
C ILE A 85 -20.40 -2.75 -8.03
N ALA A 86 -20.03 -3.30 -6.88
CA ALA A 86 -20.84 -3.27 -5.67
C ALA A 86 -20.59 -1.97 -4.89
N VAL A 87 -20.75 -2.00 -3.57
CA VAL A 87 -20.41 -0.89 -2.69
C VAL A 87 -19.06 -1.13 -2.02
N ASN A 88 -18.26 -0.07 -1.90
CA ASN A 88 -17.03 0.02 -1.11
C ASN A 88 -16.01 -1.09 -1.39
N ALA A 89 -15.16 -0.89 -2.39
CA ALA A 89 -13.99 -1.74 -2.56
C ALA A 89 -13.03 -1.57 -1.38
N MET A 90 -12.52 -2.68 -0.84
CA MET A 90 -11.55 -2.68 0.24
C MET A 90 -10.35 -3.54 -0.14
N VAL A 91 -9.15 -3.00 0.04
CA VAL A 91 -7.91 -3.78 -0.03
C VAL A 91 -7.51 -4.17 1.39
N TYR A 92 -7.55 -5.46 1.70
CA TYR A 92 -7.22 -5.98 3.03
C TYR A 92 -5.77 -6.45 3.14
N ALA A 93 -5.13 -6.81 2.03
CA ALA A 93 -3.77 -7.33 2.03
C ALA A 93 -2.97 -6.87 0.83
N ILE A 94 -1.67 -6.65 1.06
CA ILE A 94 -0.66 -6.41 0.03
C ILE A 94 0.51 -7.35 0.32
N ALA A 95 0.97 -8.09 -0.69
CA ALA A 95 2.22 -8.82 -0.66
C ALA A 95 3.08 -8.42 -1.86
N ILE A 96 4.40 -8.38 -1.69
CA ILE A 96 5.32 -7.99 -2.76
C ILE A 96 6.37 -9.09 -2.91
N THR A 97 6.55 -9.58 -4.12
CA THR A 97 7.57 -10.60 -4.44
C THR A 97 8.96 -9.96 -4.62
N PRO A 98 10.06 -10.73 -4.60
CA PRO A 98 11.42 -10.20 -4.74
C PRO A 98 11.69 -9.43 -6.03
N ASN A 99 10.97 -9.74 -7.12
CA ASN A 99 11.05 -9.00 -8.39
C ASN A 99 10.21 -7.70 -8.41
N GLY A 100 9.55 -7.36 -7.29
CA GLY A 100 8.78 -6.13 -7.15
C GLY A 100 7.35 -6.20 -7.68
N ASP A 101 6.84 -7.37 -8.04
CA ASP A 101 5.41 -7.50 -8.35
C ASP A 101 4.58 -7.33 -7.07
N VAL A 102 3.57 -6.48 -7.16
CA VAL A 102 2.68 -6.16 -6.04
C VAL A 102 1.38 -6.92 -6.21
N PHE A 103 1.07 -7.78 -5.24
CA PHE A 103 -0.18 -8.51 -5.17
C PHE A 103 -1.08 -7.82 -4.16
N VAL A 104 -2.31 -7.57 -4.57
CA VAL A 104 -3.34 -6.93 -3.75
C VAL A 104 -4.50 -7.88 -3.61
N ALA A 105 -5.08 -7.96 -2.42
CA ALA A 105 -6.26 -8.78 -2.19
C ALA A 105 -7.23 -8.12 -1.21
N GLY A 106 -8.51 -8.46 -1.34
CA GLY A 106 -9.55 -7.86 -0.52
C GLY A 106 -10.95 -8.16 -1.02
N GLN A 107 -11.85 -7.21 -0.80
CA GLN A 107 -13.20 -7.20 -1.34
C GLN A 107 -13.27 -6.20 -2.49
N PHE A 108 -13.05 -6.66 -3.71
CA PHE A 108 -13.15 -5.84 -4.92
C PHE A 108 -13.49 -6.71 -6.14
N SER A 109 -14.01 -6.07 -7.18
CA SER A 109 -14.39 -6.74 -8.43
C SER A 109 -13.73 -6.16 -9.68
N LYS A 110 -12.91 -5.12 -9.52
CA LYS A 110 -12.23 -4.40 -10.62
C LYS A 110 -10.83 -3.96 -10.24
N VAL A 111 -9.95 -3.94 -11.22
CA VAL A 111 -8.58 -3.45 -11.09
C VAL A 111 -8.16 -2.72 -12.37
N GLY A 112 -7.73 -1.47 -12.24
CA GLY A 112 -7.59 -0.59 -13.40
C GLY A 112 -8.92 -0.50 -14.18
N GLU A 113 -8.84 -0.69 -15.50
CA GLU A 113 -10.00 -0.77 -16.39
C GLU A 113 -10.55 -2.21 -16.56
N GLY A 114 -9.92 -3.20 -15.91
CA GLY A 114 -10.26 -4.61 -16.02
C GLY A 114 -11.10 -5.13 -14.85
N GLU A 115 -11.57 -6.37 -15.00
CA GLU A 115 -12.18 -7.12 -13.91
C GLU A 115 -11.09 -7.67 -12.97
N ALA A 116 -11.45 -8.10 -11.77
CA ALA A 116 -10.60 -8.93 -10.91
C ALA A 116 -11.46 -9.55 -9.80
N ALA A 117 -11.18 -10.80 -9.43
CA ALA A 117 -11.93 -11.49 -8.39
C ALA A 117 -11.12 -11.53 -7.08
N SER A 118 -11.24 -10.46 -6.28
CA SER A 118 -10.67 -10.33 -4.92
C SER A 118 -9.14 -10.42 -4.80
N ILE A 119 -8.42 -10.68 -5.90
CA ILE A 119 -6.95 -10.70 -5.95
C ILE A 119 -6.46 -10.23 -7.34
N ALA A 120 -5.40 -9.43 -7.37
CA ALA A 120 -4.78 -8.93 -8.59
C ALA A 120 -3.27 -8.69 -8.41
N ARG A 121 -2.54 -8.58 -9.53
CA ARG A 121 -1.10 -8.31 -9.57
C ARG A 121 -0.83 -7.01 -10.34
N TRP A 122 0.05 -6.18 -9.80
CA TRP A 122 0.66 -5.03 -10.47
C TRP A 122 2.13 -5.31 -10.74
N ASN A 123 2.55 -5.18 -12.00
CA ASN A 123 3.92 -5.47 -12.42
C ASN A 123 4.84 -4.22 -12.47
N GLY A 124 4.38 -3.10 -11.91
CA GLY A 124 5.08 -1.80 -12.00
C GLY A 124 4.50 -0.85 -13.05
N ALA A 125 3.74 -1.36 -14.03
CA ALA A 125 3.16 -0.56 -15.11
C ALA A 125 1.68 -0.85 -15.38
N SER A 126 1.26 -2.11 -15.23
CA SER A 126 -0.10 -2.56 -15.54
C SER A 126 -0.61 -3.55 -14.50
N TRP A 127 -1.92 -3.51 -14.31
CA TRP A 127 -2.65 -4.52 -13.55
C TRP A 127 -2.93 -5.75 -14.41
N SER A 128 -2.84 -6.92 -13.79
CA SER A 128 -3.28 -8.19 -14.34
C SER A 128 -4.12 -8.94 -13.31
N GLN A 129 -5.21 -9.54 -13.77
CA GLN A 129 -5.94 -10.54 -13.01
C GLN A 129 -5.07 -11.77 -12.76
N LEU A 130 -5.33 -12.47 -11.66
CA LEU A 130 -4.85 -13.83 -11.51
C LEU A 130 -5.93 -14.76 -12.05
N ALA A 131 -5.58 -15.67 -12.95
CA ALA A 131 -6.51 -16.65 -13.49
C ALA A 131 -5.87 -18.03 -13.49
N SER A 132 -6.66 -19.06 -13.21
CA SER A 132 -6.25 -20.46 -13.27
C SER A 132 -7.43 -21.33 -13.70
N GLY A 133 -7.19 -22.29 -14.59
CA GLY A 133 -8.25 -23.14 -15.14
C GLY A 133 -9.33 -22.36 -15.92
N GLY A 134 -9.00 -21.20 -16.51
CA GLY A 134 -9.99 -20.40 -17.24
C GLY A 134 -11.02 -19.69 -16.34
N ARG A 135 -10.77 -19.61 -15.03
CA ARG A 135 -11.51 -18.75 -14.09
C ARG A 135 -10.58 -17.78 -13.39
N ASP A 136 -11.12 -16.60 -13.09
CA ASP A 136 -10.38 -15.53 -12.45
C ASP A 136 -10.42 -15.65 -10.92
N GLY A 137 -9.25 -15.50 -10.31
CA GLY A 137 -9.03 -15.25 -8.90
C GLY A 137 -9.68 -16.25 -7.97
N VAL A 138 -10.34 -15.72 -6.93
CA VAL A 138 -11.09 -16.50 -5.94
C VAL A 138 -12.54 -16.04 -5.85
N ASN A 139 -13.43 -16.92 -5.39
CA ASN A 139 -14.87 -16.64 -5.39
C ASN A 139 -15.37 -15.81 -4.19
N ASN A 140 -14.49 -15.36 -3.29
CA ASN A 140 -14.87 -14.55 -2.13
C ASN A 140 -13.65 -13.75 -1.62
N THR A 141 -13.88 -12.91 -0.63
CA THR A 141 -12.91 -12.03 0.00
C THR A 141 -11.66 -12.78 0.46
N VAL A 142 -10.50 -12.24 0.09
CA VAL A 142 -9.19 -12.61 0.63
C VAL A 142 -8.81 -11.60 1.70
N TYR A 143 -8.44 -12.08 2.88
CA TYR A 143 -8.08 -11.22 4.02
C TYR A 143 -6.57 -11.10 4.23
N ALA A 144 -5.80 -12.08 3.77
CA ALA A 144 -4.36 -12.09 3.97
C ALA A 144 -3.63 -12.62 2.73
N LEU A 145 -2.45 -12.04 2.50
CA LEU A 145 -1.48 -12.50 1.51
C LEU A 145 -0.13 -12.72 2.20
N ALA A 146 0.60 -13.73 1.76
CA ALA A 146 1.99 -13.92 2.11
C ALA A 146 2.80 -14.29 0.86
N ALA A 147 3.95 -13.66 0.67
CA ALA A 147 4.88 -13.99 -0.41
C ALA A 147 6.07 -14.78 0.14
N ILE A 148 6.44 -15.87 -0.53
CA ILE A 148 7.65 -16.64 -0.26
C ILE A 148 8.35 -16.88 -1.61
N GLY A 149 9.49 -16.22 -1.82
CA GLY A 149 10.08 -16.14 -3.16
C GLY A 149 9.07 -15.51 -4.14
N ASN A 150 8.89 -16.12 -5.31
CA ASN A 150 7.91 -15.64 -6.30
C ASN A 150 6.51 -16.23 -6.11
N GLU A 151 6.28 -16.95 -5.02
CA GLU A 151 5.01 -17.62 -4.74
C GLU A 151 4.19 -16.77 -3.78
N VAL A 152 2.88 -16.66 -4.02
CA VAL A 152 1.96 -15.86 -3.20
C VAL A 152 0.85 -16.75 -2.69
N TYR A 153 0.69 -16.81 -1.38
CA TYR A 153 -0.35 -17.55 -0.70
C TYR A 153 -1.47 -16.59 -0.32
N ALA A 154 -2.70 -16.94 -0.66
CA ALA A 154 -3.90 -16.19 -0.32
C ALA A 154 -4.71 -16.94 0.73
N CYS A 155 -5.22 -16.23 1.74
CA CYS A 155 -6.10 -16.76 2.77
C CYS A 155 -7.37 -15.91 2.93
N GLY A 156 -8.53 -16.54 3.10
CA GLY A 156 -9.78 -15.82 3.31
C GLY A 156 -11.03 -16.71 3.35
N LEU A 157 -12.18 -16.13 2.98
CA LEU A 157 -13.49 -16.79 3.05
C LEU A 157 -13.91 -17.49 1.73
N PHE A 158 -12.95 -17.73 0.83
CA PHE A 158 -13.22 -18.33 -0.46
C PHE A 158 -13.21 -19.86 -0.41
N SER A 159 -14.06 -20.49 -1.21
CA SER A 159 -14.12 -21.94 -1.37
C SER A 159 -13.60 -22.41 -2.73
N ARG A 160 -13.21 -21.46 -3.59
CA ARG A 160 -12.68 -21.75 -4.91
C ARG A 160 -11.55 -20.78 -5.28
N ALA A 161 -10.52 -21.31 -5.91
CA ALA A 161 -9.43 -20.57 -6.53
C ALA A 161 -9.24 -21.08 -7.96
N GLY A 162 -9.59 -20.24 -8.94
CA GLY A 162 -9.79 -20.69 -10.32
C GLY A 162 -10.80 -21.85 -10.40
N ASP A 163 -10.39 -22.95 -11.01
CA ASP A 163 -11.18 -24.18 -11.09
C ASP A 163 -11.03 -25.13 -9.89
N LEU A 164 -10.13 -24.82 -8.95
CA LEU A 164 -9.89 -25.68 -7.79
C LEU A 164 -10.89 -25.37 -6.67
N THR A 165 -11.45 -26.43 -6.08
CA THR A 165 -12.15 -26.33 -4.79
C THR A 165 -11.11 -26.33 -3.67
N VAL A 166 -11.18 -25.32 -2.82
CA VAL A 166 -10.26 -25.08 -1.70
C VAL A 166 -11.05 -24.68 -0.46
N ASN A 167 -10.40 -24.60 0.70
CA ASN A 167 -11.06 -24.17 1.95
C ASN A 167 -10.35 -22.96 2.54
N GLY A 168 -10.49 -21.81 1.87
CA GLY A 168 -9.99 -20.53 2.35
C GLY A 168 -8.50 -20.31 2.21
N MET A 169 -7.77 -21.19 1.52
CA MET A 169 -6.33 -21.02 1.24
C MET A 169 -5.99 -21.49 -0.18
N ALA A 170 -5.16 -20.74 -0.89
CA ALA A 170 -4.63 -21.07 -2.21
C ALA A 170 -3.25 -20.43 -2.43
N LYS A 171 -2.55 -20.84 -3.49
CA LYS A 171 -1.28 -20.30 -3.97
C LYS A 171 -1.35 -20.09 -5.48
#